data_AF-A0A7S3F245-F1
#
_entry.id   AF-A0A7S3F245-F1
#
_cell.length_a   1.000
_cell.length_b   1.000
_cell.length_c   1.000
_cell.angle_alpha   90.00
_cell.angle_beta   90.00
_cell.angle_gamma   90.00
#
_symmetry.space_group_name_H-M   'P 1'
#
loop_
_entity.id
_entity.type
_entity.pdbx_description
1 polymer ?
#
loop_
_entity_poly.entity_id
_entity_poly.type
_entity_poly.pdbx_seq_one_letter_code
_entity_poly.pdbx_strand_id
1 'polypeptide(L)'
;RADRLRTGEPLPYLPSLQDLRLTRPDWLELKLVRFVDACRGAYVSEYLAVSHRWDHPDQPDPSGVQLREVLSMLDREPSIKYIFYDYCSMPQGEKTKQEKYEFNLLLPNINLLYIGCRILILMDRSYLSRFWTQFEAWLSFQRAYPHGLATAAVGDKRTSVVCVHGAPQRLRETLAQEWAGCTARIAHDKLSQPDVHVTNSRDKETQLPKILVLDEQVRELGHKLELEDDVSLRLPPSKMEEKSLSCDQMPKSRSTDPIPKSRSADPIPGLSASGRRRSLDPLDALGVTHWRQRAQLLQKELFVTEEKLQASEAANAVLWARVAELETLPQPVPTPQANRTSRGVGLRARMPTIFGSGGGKQTDSQQASSRQRQVVAAVDAIGVAGKQAADEGLSC
;
A
#
# COMPACT_ATOMS: atom_id res chain seq x y z
N ARG A 1 -10.86 -1.50 14.39
CA ARG A 1 -10.89 -2.88 14.94
C ARG A 1 -12.32 -3.39 14.85
N ALA A 2 -12.52 -4.67 14.51
CA ALA A 2 -13.84 -5.25 14.26
C ALA A 2 -14.68 -5.45 15.54
N ASP A 3 -14.03 -5.80 16.65
CA ASP A 3 -14.68 -5.93 17.97
C ASP A 3 -15.40 -4.65 18.40
N ARG A 4 -14.78 -3.49 18.17
CA ARG A 4 -15.39 -2.18 18.44
C ARG A 4 -16.66 -1.90 17.64
N LEU A 5 -16.77 -2.42 16.42
CA LEU A 5 -17.99 -2.31 15.63
C LEU A 5 -19.06 -3.32 16.04
N ARG A 6 -18.67 -4.50 16.54
CA ARG A 6 -19.62 -5.51 17.04
C ARG A 6 -20.27 -5.12 18.36
N THR A 7 -19.50 -4.56 19.28
CA THR A 7 -19.96 -4.27 20.66
C THR A 7 -20.14 -2.77 20.94
N GLY A 8 -19.87 -1.92 19.96
CA GLY A 8 -19.96 -0.47 20.11
C GLY A 8 -21.38 0.04 20.10
N GLU A 9 -21.53 1.31 20.48
CA GLU A 9 -22.78 2.05 20.31
C GLU A 9 -23.25 2.01 18.84
N PRO A 10 -24.56 1.89 18.58
CA PRO A 10 -25.10 1.94 17.24
C PRO A 10 -24.63 3.19 16.50
N LEU A 11 -24.08 2.99 15.31
CA LEU A 11 -23.63 4.07 14.44
C LEU A 11 -24.61 4.24 13.28
N PRO A 12 -25.04 5.48 12.98
CA PRO A 12 -25.85 5.73 11.79
C PRO A 12 -25.02 5.53 10.50
N TYR A 13 -23.73 5.84 10.56
CA TYR A 13 -22.75 5.67 9.50
C TYR A 13 -21.34 5.64 10.10
N LEU A 14 -20.35 5.21 9.31
CA LEU A 14 -18.98 5.17 9.78
C LEU A 14 -18.34 6.57 9.83
N PRO A 15 -17.67 6.95 10.93
CA PRO A 15 -16.93 8.20 11.05
C PRO A 15 -15.65 8.20 10.20
N SER A 16 -15.14 9.39 9.86
CA SER A 16 -13.88 9.55 9.15
C SER A 16 -12.68 9.10 9.99
N LEU A 17 -11.53 8.83 9.37
CA LEU A 17 -10.28 8.55 10.11
C LEU A 17 -9.96 9.69 11.10
N GLN A 18 -10.14 10.93 10.67
CA GLN A 18 -9.88 12.09 11.52
C GLN A 18 -10.80 12.15 12.74
N ASP A 19 -12.10 11.90 12.56
CA ASP A 19 -13.05 11.85 13.68
C ASP A 19 -12.73 10.69 14.62
N LEU A 20 -12.33 9.54 14.09
CA LEU A 20 -11.92 8.39 14.90
C LEU A 20 -10.67 8.71 15.73
N ARG A 21 -9.67 9.37 15.16
CA ARG A 21 -8.47 9.80 15.89
C ARG A 21 -8.81 10.70 17.08
N LEU A 22 -9.78 11.60 16.91
CA LEU A 22 -10.19 12.54 17.95
C LEU A 22 -11.09 11.91 19.01
N THR A 23 -12.06 11.10 18.58
CA THR A 23 -13.17 10.67 19.46
C THR A 23 -13.05 9.24 19.94
N ARG A 24 -12.38 8.37 19.19
CA ARG A 24 -12.32 6.92 19.41
C ARG A 24 -10.97 6.33 18.96
N PRO A 25 -9.83 6.84 19.48
CA PRO A 25 -8.51 6.41 19.01
C PRO A 25 -8.25 4.92 19.24
N ASP A 26 -8.90 4.31 20.24
CA ASP A 26 -8.81 2.88 20.55
C ASP A 26 -9.50 1.98 19.51
N TRP A 27 -10.24 2.56 18.55
CA TRP A 27 -10.80 1.84 17.41
C TRP A 27 -9.78 1.66 16.30
N LEU A 28 -8.70 2.44 16.28
CA LEU A 28 -7.69 2.43 15.23
C LEU A 28 -6.49 1.58 15.65
N GLU A 29 -5.93 0.87 14.68
CA GLU A 29 -4.71 0.10 14.87
C GLU A 29 -3.87 0.17 13.61
N LEU A 30 -2.63 0.63 13.74
CA LEU A 30 -1.69 0.68 12.63
C LEU A 30 -1.18 -0.74 12.34
N LYS A 31 -1.31 -1.18 11.10
CA LYS A 31 -0.86 -2.51 10.65
C LYS A 31 0.08 -2.39 9.47
N LEU A 32 1.22 -3.06 9.57
CA LEU A 32 2.10 -3.29 8.44
C LEU A 32 1.55 -4.43 7.58
N VAL A 33 1.36 -4.17 6.28
CA VAL A 33 0.98 -5.16 5.28
C VAL A 33 2.16 -5.36 4.35
N ARG A 34 2.80 -6.53 4.42
CA ARG A 34 3.92 -6.89 3.56
C ARG A 34 3.44 -7.57 2.29
N PHE A 35 4.08 -7.25 1.16
CA PHE A 35 3.75 -7.81 -0.15
C PHE A 35 3.81 -9.35 -0.17
N VAL A 36 4.89 -9.93 0.36
CA VAL A 36 5.09 -11.39 0.40
C VAL A 36 3.97 -12.09 1.17
N ASP A 37 3.59 -11.55 2.33
CA ASP A 37 2.52 -12.09 3.16
C ASP A 37 1.14 -11.93 2.52
N ALA A 38 0.92 -10.82 1.80
CA ALA A 38 -0.30 -10.63 1.02
C ALA A 38 -0.40 -11.68 -0.10
N CYS A 39 0.70 -11.95 -0.81
CA CYS A 39 0.75 -13.00 -1.84
C CYS A 39 0.50 -14.39 -1.25
N ARG A 40 0.98 -14.66 -0.03
CA ARG A 40 0.73 -15.92 0.70
C ARG A 40 -0.67 -16.02 1.30
N GLY A 41 -1.47 -14.95 1.28
CA GLY A 41 -2.80 -14.90 1.86
C GLY A 41 -2.81 -14.88 3.40
N ALA A 42 -1.73 -14.41 4.03
CA ALA A 42 -1.59 -14.40 5.50
C ALA A 42 -2.66 -13.57 6.21
N TYR A 43 -3.26 -12.60 5.50
CA TYR A 43 -4.25 -11.68 6.07
C TYR A 43 -5.70 -12.13 5.85
N VAL A 44 -5.95 -13.17 5.04
CA VAL A 44 -7.31 -13.58 4.64
C VAL A 44 -8.21 -13.91 5.83
N SER A 45 -7.67 -14.51 6.89
CA SER A 45 -8.46 -14.93 8.05
C SER A 45 -8.96 -13.75 8.89
N GLU A 46 -8.11 -12.75 9.13
CA GLU A 46 -8.32 -11.74 10.17
C GLU A 46 -8.59 -10.32 9.63
N TYR A 47 -8.28 -10.06 8.36
CA TYR A 47 -8.39 -8.73 7.75
C TYR A 47 -9.51 -8.72 6.70
N LEU A 48 -10.41 -7.76 6.82
CA LEU A 48 -11.45 -7.47 5.85
C LEU A 48 -11.15 -6.16 5.12
N ALA A 49 -11.03 -6.19 3.80
CA ALA A 49 -11.03 -5.00 2.96
C ALA A 49 -12.43 -4.81 2.35
N VAL A 50 -12.99 -3.61 2.45
CA VAL A 50 -14.31 -3.29 1.88
C VAL A 50 -14.12 -2.51 0.59
N SER A 51 -14.56 -3.08 -0.52
CA SER A 51 -14.63 -2.38 -1.81
C SER A 51 -16.06 -1.90 -2.05
N HIS A 52 -16.21 -0.61 -2.28
CA HIS A 52 -17.53 0.03 -2.36
C HIS A 52 -17.45 1.33 -3.16
N ARG A 53 -18.61 1.86 -3.51
CA ARG A 53 -18.73 3.20 -4.07
C ARG A 53 -19.14 4.17 -2.95
N TRP A 54 -18.56 5.37 -2.98
CA TRP A 54 -19.06 6.50 -2.20
C TRP A 54 -20.37 7.01 -2.79
N ASP A 55 -21.44 6.95 -2.00
CA ASP A 55 -22.75 7.46 -2.37
C ASP A 55 -22.78 8.98 -2.41
N HIS A 56 -22.08 9.63 -1.47
CA HIS A 56 -21.94 11.07 -1.40
C HIS A 56 -20.46 11.48 -1.23
N PRO A 57 -20.00 12.60 -1.81
CA PRO A 57 -18.60 13.04 -1.71
C PRO A 57 -18.08 13.29 -0.29
N ASP A 58 -18.96 13.68 0.64
CA ASP A 58 -18.56 14.00 2.02
C ASP A 58 -18.78 12.84 3.01
N GLN A 59 -19.75 11.95 2.70
CA GLN A 59 -20.12 10.80 3.52
C GLN A 59 -20.37 9.60 2.60
N PRO A 60 -19.50 8.57 2.60
CA PRO A 60 -19.59 7.47 1.63
C PRO A 60 -20.88 6.64 1.71
N ASP A 61 -21.49 6.56 2.89
CA ASP A 61 -22.75 5.82 3.14
C ASP A 61 -23.63 6.61 4.11
N PRO A 62 -24.34 7.65 3.64
CA PRO A 62 -25.21 8.45 4.50
C PRO A 62 -26.46 7.67 4.97
N SER A 63 -26.78 6.58 4.28
CA SER A 63 -27.96 5.73 4.55
C SER A 63 -27.71 4.60 5.56
N GLY A 64 -26.44 4.35 5.90
CA GLY A 64 -26.01 3.22 6.71
C GLY A 64 -26.22 1.85 6.04
N VAL A 65 -26.62 1.79 4.76
CA VAL A 65 -26.88 0.52 4.05
C VAL A 65 -25.60 -0.30 3.96
N GLN A 66 -24.49 0.34 3.63
CA GLN A 66 -23.19 -0.30 3.48
C GLN A 66 -22.66 -0.74 4.84
N LEU A 67 -22.78 0.11 5.87
CA LEU A 67 -22.42 -0.24 7.25
C LEU A 67 -23.19 -1.47 7.74
N ARG A 68 -24.49 -1.59 7.47
CA ARG A 68 -25.27 -2.78 7.85
C ARG A 68 -24.74 -4.06 7.23
N GLU A 69 -24.30 -4.03 5.97
CA GLU A 69 -23.71 -5.20 5.32
C GLU A 69 -22.30 -5.53 5.87
N VAL A 70 -21.52 -4.52 6.25
CA VAL A 70 -20.25 -4.72 6.96
C VAL A 70 -20.51 -5.41 8.30
N LEU A 71 -21.47 -4.93 9.12
CA LEU A 71 -21.82 -5.55 10.39
C LEU A 71 -22.30 -7.00 10.21
N SER A 72 -23.18 -7.25 9.23
CA SER A 72 -23.63 -8.59 8.85
C SER A 72 -22.48 -9.53 8.46
N MET A 73 -21.44 -9.01 7.80
CA MET A 73 -20.22 -9.79 7.52
C MET A 73 -19.46 -10.12 8.82
N LEU A 74 -19.30 -9.15 9.72
CA LEU A 74 -18.58 -9.35 10.99
C LEU A 74 -19.27 -10.34 11.94
N ASP A 75 -20.60 -10.40 11.90
CA ASP A 75 -21.39 -11.37 12.67
C ASP A 75 -21.21 -12.80 12.13
N ARG A 76 -21.17 -12.95 10.81
CA ARG A 76 -20.95 -14.25 10.15
C ARG A 76 -19.51 -14.75 10.24
N GLU A 77 -18.55 -13.83 10.32
CA GLU A 77 -17.11 -14.14 10.32
C GLU A 77 -16.43 -13.60 11.59
N PRO A 78 -16.54 -14.31 12.74
CA PRO A 78 -15.93 -13.89 14.01
C PRO A 78 -14.40 -13.79 13.95
N SER A 79 -13.74 -14.51 13.03
CA SER A 79 -12.28 -14.48 12.88
C SER A 79 -11.75 -13.12 12.42
N ILE A 80 -12.60 -12.28 11.82
CA ILE A 80 -12.21 -10.94 11.37
C ILE A 80 -11.95 -10.06 12.61
N LYS A 81 -10.72 -9.53 12.67
CA LYS A 81 -10.22 -8.63 13.72
C LYS A 81 -10.05 -7.21 13.21
N TYR A 82 -9.69 -7.04 11.94
CA TYR A 82 -9.36 -5.76 11.35
C TYR A 82 -10.19 -5.51 10.10
N ILE A 83 -10.58 -4.25 9.93
CA ILE A 83 -11.36 -3.81 8.77
C ILE A 83 -10.65 -2.61 8.19
N PHE A 84 -10.41 -2.68 6.89
CA PHE A 84 -10.06 -1.54 6.08
C PHE A 84 -11.32 -1.09 5.34
N TYR A 85 -11.78 0.10 5.70
CA TYR A 85 -12.82 0.87 5.02
C TYR A 85 -12.20 2.23 4.74
N ASP A 86 -12.08 2.63 3.48
CA ASP A 86 -11.20 3.72 3.03
C ASP A 86 -11.40 5.03 3.83
N TYR A 87 -12.65 5.44 4.05
CA TYR A 87 -13.06 6.64 4.75
C TYR A 87 -12.58 6.68 6.21
N CYS A 88 -12.57 5.52 6.85
CA CYS A 88 -12.22 5.35 8.26
C CYS A 88 -10.74 5.01 8.46
N SER A 89 -10.05 4.63 7.39
CA SER A 89 -8.71 4.03 7.45
C SER A 89 -7.64 4.88 6.77
N MET A 90 -8.05 5.91 6.01
CA MET A 90 -7.15 6.85 5.34
C MET A 90 -7.62 8.28 5.60
N PRO A 91 -6.71 9.27 5.60
CA PRO A 91 -7.10 10.67 5.75
C PRO A 91 -8.05 11.12 4.63
N GLN A 92 -9.12 11.82 4.97
CA GLN A 92 -10.16 12.28 4.05
C GLN A 92 -10.23 13.80 3.93
N GLY A 93 -10.96 14.31 2.93
CA GLY A 93 -11.24 15.75 2.79
C GLY A 93 -10.00 16.65 2.77
N GLU A 94 -10.09 17.79 3.46
CA GLU A 94 -8.97 18.69 3.73
C GLU A 94 -7.95 18.01 4.66
N LYS A 95 -6.72 17.88 4.18
CA LYS A 95 -5.64 17.18 4.87
C LYS A 95 -4.57 18.15 5.33
N THR A 96 -4.15 18.01 6.58
CA THR A 96 -2.90 18.59 7.07
C THR A 96 -1.70 18.08 6.26
N LYS A 97 -0.53 18.73 6.40
CA LYS A 97 0.70 18.28 5.71
C LYS A 97 1.06 16.82 6.05
N GLN A 98 0.88 16.43 7.31
CA GLN A 98 1.16 15.07 7.78
C GLN A 98 0.18 14.06 7.18
N GLU A 99 -1.11 14.37 7.19
CA GLU A 99 -2.14 13.51 6.58
C GLU A 99 -1.97 13.37 5.07
N LYS A 100 -1.48 14.43 4.40
CA LYS A 100 -1.18 14.37 2.97
C LYS A 100 0.00 13.45 2.67
N TYR A 101 1.02 13.46 3.54
CA TYR A 101 2.13 12.52 3.46
C TYR A 101 1.65 11.07 3.70
N GLU A 102 0.87 10.84 4.76
CA GLU A 102 0.28 9.55 5.08
C GLU A 102 -0.59 9.03 3.91
N PHE A 103 -1.48 9.86 3.37
CA PHE A 103 -2.32 9.51 2.22
C PHE A 103 -1.48 9.12 0.99
N ASN A 104 -0.42 9.88 0.71
CA ASN A 104 0.48 9.59 -0.41
C ASN A 104 1.32 8.32 -0.21
N LEU A 105 1.54 7.90 1.04
CA LEU A 105 2.18 6.62 1.36
C LEU A 105 1.19 5.45 1.22
N LEU A 106 -0.05 5.62 1.67
CA LEU A 106 -1.06 4.56 1.72
C LEU A 106 -1.68 4.28 0.34
N LEU A 107 -2.11 5.30 -0.39
CA LEU A 107 -2.86 5.15 -1.64
C LEU A 107 -2.13 4.30 -2.70
N PRO A 108 -0.79 4.43 -2.88
CA PRO A 108 -0.06 3.58 -3.81
C PRO A 108 -0.05 2.09 -3.45
N ASN A 109 -0.35 1.71 -2.21
CA ASN A 109 -0.17 0.36 -1.69
C ASN A 109 -1.50 -0.33 -1.34
N ILE A 110 -2.64 0.34 -1.56
CA ILE A 110 -3.97 -0.17 -1.23
C ILE A 110 -4.30 -1.48 -1.97
N ASN A 111 -3.71 -1.67 -3.15
CA ASN A 111 -3.82 -2.90 -3.95
C ASN A 111 -3.41 -4.16 -3.16
N LEU A 112 -2.48 -4.04 -2.20
CA LEU A 112 -2.04 -5.16 -1.37
C LEU A 112 -3.17 -5.74 -0.52
N LEU A 113 -4.10 -4.89 -0.07
CA LEU A 113 -5.26 -5.30 0.71
C LEU A 113 -6.18 -6.20 -0.12
N TYR A 114 -6.45 -5.80 -1.36
CA TYR A 114 -7.36 -6.54 -2.25
C TYR A 114 -6.74 -7.82 -2.83
N ILE A 115 -5.41 -7.96 -2.81
CA ILE A 115 -4.72 -9.22 -3.10
C ILE A 115 -4.72 -10.13 -1.87
N GLY A 116 -4.40 -9.61 -0.67
CA GLY A 116 -4.03 -10.44 0.48
C GLY A 116 -5.06 -10.63 1.59
N CYS A 117 -6.11 -9.81 1.65
CA CYS A 117 -7.12 -9.86 2.71
C CYS A 117 -8.38 -10.61 2.26
N ARG A 118 -9.34 -10.85 3.17
CA ARG A 118 -10.73 -11.16 2.79
C ARG A 118 -11.37 -9.89 2.25
N ILE A 119 -12.20 -10.01 1.22
CA ILE A 119 -12.84 -8.86 0.55
C ILE A 119 -14.35 -8.94 0.67
N LEU A 120 -14.97 -7.82 1.05
CA LEU A 120 -16.40 -7.59 0.89
C LEU A 120 -16.61 -6.54 -0.19
N ILE A 121 -17.24 -6.92 -1.29
CA ILE A 121 -17.68 -6.02 -2.35
C ILE A 121 -19.12 -5.62 -2.10
N LEU A 122 -19.36 -4.32 -1.94
CA LEU A 122 -20.69 -3.73 -1.85
C LEU A 122 -21.10 -3.20 -3.22
N MET A 123 -21.88 -4.02 -3.92
CA MET A 123 -22.22 -3.86 -5.32
C MET A 123 -23.51 -3.05 -5.49
N ASP A 124 -23.39 -1.79 -5.89
CA ASP A 124 -24.53 -0.99 -6.37
C ASP A 124 -24.68 -1.10 -7.92
N ARG A 125 -25.61 -0.34 -8.50
CA ARG A 125 -25.84 -0.34 -9.96
C ARG A 125 -24.74 0.36 -10.77
N SER A 126 -23.95 1.23 -10.14
CA SER A 126 -22.90 2.04 -10.76
C SER A 126 -21.50 1.52 -10.46
N TYR A 127 -21.38 0.44 -9.69
CA TYR A 127 -20.10 -0.11 -9.26
C TYR A 127 -19.21 -0.47 -10.45
N LEU A 128 -19.77 -1.09 -11.49
CA LEU A 128 -19.02 -1.45 -12.72
C LEU A 128 -18.70 -0.26 -13.64
N SER A 129 -19.10 0.97 -13.30
CA SER A 129 -18.78 2.14 -14.13
C SER A 129 -17.54 2.90 -13.66
N ARG A 130 -16.95 2.55 -12.51
CA ARG A 130 -15.85 3.30 -11.88
C ARG A 130 -14.54 2.52 -11.89
N PHE A 131 -13.44 3.23 -12.01
CA PHE A 131 -12.10 2.65 -12.09
C PHE A 131 -11.73 1.89 -10.81
N TRP A 132 -11.80 2.55 -9.64
CA TRP A 132 -11.37 1.97 -8.37
C TRP A 132 -12.14 0.70 -8.01
N THR A 133 -13.46 0.74 -8.06
CA THR A 133 -14.31 -0.42 -7.79
C THR A 133 -13.98 -1.61 -8.69
N GLN A 134 -13.76 -1.38 -9.98
CA GLN A 134 -13.40 -2.44 -10.91
C GLN A 134 -11.96 -2.96 -10.72
N PHE A 135 -11.01 -2.07 -10.42
CA PHE A 135 -9.63 -2.44 -10.10
C PHE A 135 -9.56 -3.31 -8.83
N GLU A 136 -10.25 -2.89 -7.77
CA GLU A 136 -10.36 -3.64 -6.52
C GLU A 136 -11.08 -4.98 -6.71
N ALA A 137 -12.15 -4.99 -7.49
CA ALA A 137 -12.85 -6.22 -7.85
C ALA A 137 -11.92 -7.19 -8.58
N TRP A 138 -11.20 -6.75 -9.61
CA TRP A 138 -10.25 -7.61 -10.32
C TRP A 138 -9.23 -8.23 -9.37
N LEU A 139 -8.56 -7.44 -8.53
CA LEU A 139 -7.59 -7.92 -7.54
C LEU A 139 -8.22 -8.98 -6.60
N SER A 140 -9.45 -8.74 -6.16
CA SER A 140 -10.18 -9.64 -5.25
C SER A 140 -10.46 -11.02 -5.85
N PHE A 141 -10.57 -11.14 -7.19
CA PHE A 141 -10.75 -12.41 -7.87
C PHE A 141 -9.42 -13.13 -8.13
N GLN A 142 -8.28 -12.44 -8.05
CA GLN A 142 -6.97 -13.02 -8.32
C GLN A 142 -6.34 -13.63 -7.05
N ARG A 143 -5.40 -14.55 -7.25
CA ARG A 143 -4.46 -15.09 -6.26
C ARG A 143 -3.06 -15.03 -6.87
N ALA A 144 -2.06 -14.90 -6.01
CA ALA A 144 -0.67 -14.96 -6.42
C ALA A 144 -0.24 -16.42 -6.65
N TYR A 145 0.37 -16.68 -7.81
CA TYR A 145 0.98 -17.94 -8.19
C TYR A 145 2.39 -17.68 -8.74
N PRO A 146 3.27 -18.70 -8.84
CA PRO A 146 4.60 -18.48 -9.39
C PRO A 146 4.64 -17.91 -10.81
N HIS A 147 3.58 -18.13 -11.59
CA HIS A 147 3.43 -17.61 -12.95
C HIS A 147 2.69 -16.26 -13.03
N GLY A 148 2.40 -15.61 -11.89
CA GLY A 148 1.77 -14.30 -11.81
C GLY A 148 0.41 -14.32 -11.10
N LEU A 149 -0.37 -13.26 -11.33
CA LEU A 149 -1.73 -13.15 -10.83
C LEU A 149 -2.69 -13.92 -11.74
N ALA A 150 -3.41 -14.87 -11.15
CA ALA A 150 -4.43 -15.63 -11.84
C ALA A 150 -5.65 -15.83 -10.94
N THR A 151 -6.77 -16.24 -11.52
CA THR A 151 -8.02 -16.37 -10.77
C THR A 151 -7.91 -17.39 -9.66
N ALA A 152 -8.40 -17.03 -8.48
CA ALA A 152 -8.40 -17.89 -7.32
C ALA A 152 -9.19 -19.18 -7.59
N ALA A 153 -8.60 -20.32 -7.25
CA ALA A 153 -9.29 -21.60 -7.24
C ALA A 153 -10.52 -21.55 -6.32
N VAL A 154 -11.50 -22.43 -6.56
CA VAL A 154 -12.79 -22.41 -5.83
C VAL A 154 -12.61 -22.47 -4.31
N GLY A 155 -11.66 -23.27 -3.82
CA GLY A 155 -11.34 -23.38 -2.39
C GLY A 155 -10.59 -22.19 -1.79
N ASP A 156 -10.00 -21.33 -2.64
CA ASP A 156 -9.20 -20.17 -2.22
C ASP A 156 -9.96 -18.83 -2.39
N LYS A 157 -11.26 -18.90 -2.72
CA LYS A 157 -12.10 -17.71 -2.85
C LYS A 157 -12.22 -17.01 -1.50
N ARG A 158 -11.85 -15.74 -1.48
CA ARG A 158 -11.87 -14.87 -0.29
C ARG A 158 -12.78 -13.65 -0.44
N THR A 159 -13.57 -13.62 -1.51
CA THR A 159 -14.39 -12.48 -1.90
C THR A 159 -15.86 -12.81 -1.71
N SER A 160 -16.55 -11.95 -0.96
CA SER A 160 -18.00 -11.93 -0.83
C SER A 160 -18.55 -10.71 -1.53
N VAL A 161 -19.55 -10.89 -2.38
CA VAL A 161 -20.22 -9.78 -3.08
C VAL A 161 -21.62 -9.63 -2.50
N VAL A 162 -22.03 -8.43 -2.14
CA VAL A 162 -23.37 -8.14 -1.63
C VAL A 162 -23.96 -6.99 -2.43
N CYS A 163 -25.15 -7.20 -3.01
CA CYS A 163 -25.84 -6.14 -3.72
C CYS A 163 -26.55 -5.20 -2.74
N VAL A 164 -26.26 -3.91 -2.84
CA VAL A 164 -26.80 -2.84 -1.98
C VAL A 164 -27.75 -1.92 -2.76
N HIS A 165 -28.52 -1.09 -2.05
CA HIS A 165 -29.45 -0.09 -2.64
C HIS A 165 -30.44 -0.68 -3.68
N GLY A 166 -30.88 -1.94 -3.47
CA GLY A 166 -31.79 -2.62 -4.41
C GLY A 166 -31.16 -2.93 -5.77
N ALA A 167 -29.83 -3.03 -5.84
CA ALA A 167 -29.13 -3.57 -6.98
C ALA A 167 -29.53 -5.06 -7.18
N PRO A 168 -29.78 -5.50 -8.43
CA PRO A 168 -30.24 -6.86 -8.67
C PRO A 168 -29.10 -7.86 -8.47
N GLN A 169 -29.40 -9.01 -7.83
CA GLN A 169 -28.41 -10.02 -7.46
C GLN A 169 -27.61 -10.57 -8.66
N ARG A 170 -28.18 -10.56 -9.87
CA ARG A 170 -27.49 -10.93 -11.12
C ARG A 170 -26.20 -10.14 -11.37
N LEU A 171 -26.07 -8.93 -10.82
CA LEU A 171 -24.84 -8.15 -10.96
C LEU A 171 -23.62 -8.83 -10.31
N ARG A 172 -23.84 -9.73 -9.33
CA ARG A 172 -22.77 -10.55 -8.74
C ARG A 172 -22.17 -11.50 -9.76
N GLU A 173 -23.02 -12.12 -10.56
CA GLU A 173 -22.61 -13.03 -11.64
C GLU A 173 -21.92 -12.25 -12.75
N THR A 174 -22.48 -11.09 -13.14
CA THR A 174 -21.85 -10.19 -14.10
C THR A 174 -20.45 -9.77 -13.64
N LEU A 175 -20.29 -9.38 -12.38
CA LEU A 175 -18.98 -9.00 -11.82
C LEU A 175 -17.98 -10.17 -11.88
N ALA A 176 -18.42 -11.38 -11.54
CA ALA A 176 -17.57 -12.56 -11.63
C ALA A 176 -17.21 -12.91 -13.07
N GLN A 177 -18.17 -12.84 -14.01
CA GLN A 177 -17.91 -13.06 -15.44
C GLN A 177 -16.93 -12.03 -16.01
N GLU A 178 -16.97 -10.80 -15.49
CA GLU A 178 -16.14 -9.71 -15.97
C GLU A 178 -14.67 -9.84 -15.54
N TRP A 179 -14.43 -10.34 -14.32
CA TRP A 179 -13.12 -10.29 -13.67
C TRP A 179 -12.51 -11.65 -13.30
N ALA A 180 -13.31 -12.71 -13.14
CA ALA A 180 -12.78 -14.06 -13.02
C ALA A 180 -12.30 -14.54 -14.40
N GLY A 181 -11.13 -15.16 -14.43
CA GLY A 181 -10.39 -15.53 -15.65
C GLY A 181 -9.69 -14.36 -16.35
N CYS A 182 -9.86 -13.12 -15.86
CA CYS A 182 -9.30 -11.94 -16.49
C CYS A 182 -7.82 -11.76 -16.12
N THR A 183 -6.92 -11.93 -17.09
CA THR A 183 -5.47 -11.75 -16.89
C THR A 183 -5.12 -10.29 -16.61
N ALA A 184 -3.95 -10.03 -16.02
CA ALA A 184 -3.48 -8.67 -15.77
C ALA A 184 -3.46 -7.79 -17.03
N ARG A 185 -3.05 -8.34 -18.19
CA ARG A 185 -3.07 -7.61 -19.46
C ARG A 185 -4.49 -7.22 -19.87
N ILE A 186 -5.42 -8.17 -19.86
CA ILE A 186 -6.82 -7.91 -20.25
C ILE A 186 -7.44 -6.91 -19.27
N ALA A 187 -7.20 -7.05 -17.97
CA ALA A 187 -7.71 -6.13 -16.96
C ALA A 187 -7.18 -4.71 -17.16
N HIS A 188 -5.88 -4.56 -17.44
CA HIS A 188 -5.29 -3.28 -17.82
C HIS A 188 -6.00 -2.67 -19.03
N ASP A 189 -6.18 -3.44 -20.11
CA ASP A 189 -6.76 -2.93 -21.35
C ASP A 189 -8.23 -2.54 -21.18
N LYS A 190 -9.02 -3.33 -20.44
CA LYS A 190 -10.42 -3.01 -20.08
C LYS A 190 -10.50 -1.76 -19.21
N LEU A 191 -9.68 -1.68 -18.15
CA LEU A 191 -9.70 -0.53 -17.24
C LEU A 191 -9.18 0.75 -17.90
N SER A 192 -8.35 0.65 -18.95
CA SER A 192 -7.87 1.80 -19.72
C SER A 192 -8.95 2.52 -20.53
N GLN A 193 -10.08 1.84 -20.80
CA GLN A 193 -11.13 2.35 -21.69
C GLN A 193 -11.77 3.66 -21.18
N PRO A 194 -12.25 4.53 -22.09
CA PRO A 194 -12.76 5.86 -21.73
C PRO A 194 -14.10 5.85 -20.98
N ASP A 195 -14.88 4.77 -21.09
CA ASP A 195 -16.14 4.56 -20.36
C ASP A 195 -15.94 4.15 -18.89
N VAL A 196 -14.72 3.77 -18.52
CA VAL A 196 -14.33 3.54 -17.11
C VAL A 196 -14.04 4.87 -16.44
N HIS A 197 -15.04 5.36 -15.69
CA HIS A 197 -15.01 6.66 -15.04
C HIS A 197 -14.06 6.72 -13.84
N VAL A 198 -13.44 7.88 -13.65
CA VAL A 198 -12.64 8.20 -12.47
C VAL A 198 -12.94 9.63 -12.05
N THR A 199 -13.00 9.88 -10.74
CA THR A 199 -13.19 11.23 -10.19
C THR A 199 -11.93 12.08 -10.30
N ASN A 200 -10.76 11.45 -10.28
CA ASN A 200 -9.45 12.05 -10.47
C ASN A 200 -8.64 11.26 -11.50
N SER A 201 -8.45 11.82 -12.70
CA SER A 201 -7.72 11.15 -13.80
C SER A 201 -6.31 10.69 -13.41
N ARG A 202 -5.66 11.38 -12.47
CA ARG A 202 -4.33 11.02 -11.97
C ARG A 202 -4.32 9.67 -11.25
N ASP A 203 -5.42 9.28 -10.60
CA ASP A 203 -5.51 7.97 -9.94
C ASP A 203 -5.41 6.86 -10.98
N LYS A 204 -6.14 6.99 -12.08
CA LYS A 204 -6.12 6.04 -13.20
C LYS A 204 -4.72 5.99 -13.81
N GLU A 205 -4.09 7.13 -14.07
CA GLU A 205 -2.70 7.19 -14.59
C GLU A 205 -1.68 6.51 -13.66
N THR A 206 -1.86 6.64 -12.34
CA THR A 206 -0.93 6.13 -11.33
C THR A 206 -1.13 4.64 -11.04
N GLN A 207 -2.37 4.18 -11.04
CA GLN A 207 -2.74 2.84 -10.57
C GLN A 207 -2.89 1.84 -11.71
N LEU A 208 -3.29 2.28 -12.91
CA LEU A 208 -3.46 1.38 -14.05
C LEU A 208 -2.16 0.62 -14.40
N PRO A 209 -0.97 1.25 -14.47
CA PRO A 209 0.27 0.51 -14.75
C PRO A 209 0.60 -0.55 -13.68
N LYS A 210 0.11 -0.37 -12.45
CA LYS A 210 0.42 -1.29 -11.34
C LYS A 210 -0.19 -2.66 -11.50
N ILE A 211 -1.25 -2.80 -12.29
CA ILE A 211 -1.80 -4.11 -12.65
C ILE A 211 -0.69 -5.01 -13.21
N LEU A 212 0.11 -4.47 -14.13
CA LEU A 212 1.19 -5.20 -14.78
C LEU A 212 2.41 -5.36 -13.86
N VAL A 213 2.77 -4.30 -13.12
CA VAL A 213 3.88 -4.35 -12.17
C VAL A 213 3.65 -5.38 -11.07
N LEU A 214 2.44 -5.44 -10.51
CA LEU A 214 2.10 -6.41 -9.46
C LEU A 214 2.16 -7.85 -9.99
N ASP A 215 1.65 -8.07 -11.20
CA ASP A 215 1.69 -9.37 -11.86
C ASP A 215 3.14 -9.84 -12.11
N GLU A 216 4.04 -8.93 -12.51
CA GLU A 216 5.48 -9.19 -12.63
C GLU A 216 6.15 -9.45 -11.28
N GLN A 217 5.89 -8.61 -10.27
CA GLN A 217 6.44 -8.80 -8.92
C GLN A 217 6.02 -10.15 -8.30
N VAL A 218 4.80 -10.61 -8.57
CA VAL A 218 4.34 -11.94 -8.15
C VAL A 218 5.12 -13.04 -8.85
N ARG A 219 5.43 -12.91 -10.15
CA ARG A 219 6.29 -13.88 -10.86
C ARG A 219 7.69 -13.92 -10.30
N GLU A 220 8.29 -12.75 -10.08
CA GLU A 220 9.63 -12.65 -9.49
C GLU A 220 9.68 -13.29 -8.10
N LEU A 221 8.66 -13.07 -7.27
CA LEU A 221 8.54 -13.72 -5.96
C LEU A 221 8.41 -15.23 -6.11
N GLY A 222 7.60 -15.71 -7.05
CA GLY A 222 7.46 -17.13 -7.39
C GLY A 222 8.79 -17.79 -7.69
N HIS A 223 9.56 -17.22 -8.61
CA HIS A 223 10.87 -17.73 -8.99
C HIS A 223 11.86 -17.73 -7.82
N LYS A 224 11.83 -16.72 -6.95
CA LYS A 224 12.70 -16.67 -5.76
C LYS A 224 12.38 -17.81 -4.78
N LEU A 225 11.11 -18.05 -4.52
CA LEU A 225 10.68 -19.11 -3.60
C LEU A 225 10.98 -20.51 -4.15
N GLU A 226 10.77 -20.74 -5.45
CA GLU A 226 11.14 -22.00 -6.11
C GLU A 226 12.65 -22.28 -6.02
N LEU A 227 13.49 -21.26 -6.18
CA LEU A 227 14.95 -21.39 -6.05
C LEU A 227 15.38 -21.70 -4.61
N GLU A 228 14.74 -21.11 -3.60
CA GLU A 228 15.03 -21.36 -2.19
C GLU A 228 14.68 -22.80 -1.78
N ASP A 229 13.54 -23.32 -2.25
CA ASP A 229 13.14 -24.70 -2.02
C ASP A 229 14.10 -25.69 -2.70
N ASP A 230 14.54 -25.39 -3.92
CA ASP A 230 15.50 -26.20 -4.68
C ASP A 230 16.90 -26.24 -4.04
N VAL A 231 17.35 -25.14 -3.43
CA VAL A 231 18.63 -25.08 -2.71
C VAL A 231 18.53 -25.81 -1.36
N SER A 232 17.40 -25.68 -0.66
CA SER A 232 17.14 -26.40 0.60
C SER A 232 17.14 -27.93 0.40
N LEU A 233 16.58 -28.41 -0.71
CA LEU A 233 16.59 -29.84 -1.08
C LEU A 233 17.95 -30.37 -1.53
N ARG A 234 18.89 -29.49 -1.92
CA ARG A 234 20.24 -29.86 -2.39
C ARG A 234 21.30 -29.82 -1.30
N LEU A 235 21.00 -29.25 -0.13
CA LEU A 235 21.92 -29.28 1.01
C LEU A 235 21.77 -30.63 1.74
N PRO A 236 22.85 -31.44 1.85
CA PRO A 236 22.79 -32.63 2.68
C PRO A 236 22.53 -32.23 4.14
N PRO A 237 21.78 -33.03 4.92
CA PRO A 237 21.59 -32.75 6.35
C PRO A 237 22.96 -32.63 7.00
N SER A 238 23.22 -31.47 7.60
CA SER A 238 24.43 -31.25 8.38
C SER A 238 24.44 -32.27 9.53
N LYS A 239 25.48 -33.11 9.53
CA LYS A 239 25.73 -34.09 10.60
C LYS A 239 25.90 -33.34 11.93
N MET A 240 24.86 -33.26 12.73
CA MET A 240 25.00 -33.37 14.18
C MET A 240 24.90 -34.85 14.53
N GLU A 241 26.02 -35.56 14.47
CA GLU A 241 26.12 -36.91 15.02
C GLU A 241 26.30 -36.80 16.55
N GLU A 242 25.25 -37.18 17.26
CA GLU A 242 25.28 -37.64 18.64
C GLU A 242 26.30 -38.77 18.81
N LYS A 243 27.21 -38.61 19.78
CA LYS A 243 28.01 -39.72 20.30
C LYS A 243 27.10 -40.66 21.09
N SER A 244 26.89 -41.88 20.59
CA SER A 244 26.71 -43.05 21.46
C SER A 244 27.30 -44.29 20.80
N LEU A 245 27.89 -45.13 21.65
CA LEU A 245 28.84 -46.19 21.36
C LEU A 245 28.19 -47.52 20.94
N SER A 246 28.91 -48.27 20.09
CA SER A 246 29.08 -49.76 20.07
C SER A 246 27.82 -50.62 19.77
N CYS A 247 27.83 -51.74 19.03
CA CYS A 247 28.84 -52.75 18.71
C CYS A 247 28.43 -53.54 17.44
N ASP A 248 29.42 -54.22 16.84
CA ASP A 248 29.33 -55.49 16.10
C ASP A 248 28.94 -55.59 14.59
N GLN A 249 29.99 -55.92 13.82
CA GLN A 249 30.12 -57.00 12.82
C GLN A 249 29.83 -56.75 11.31
N MET A 250 30.93 -56.81 10.55
CA MET A 250 31.07 -57.13 9.12
C MET A 250 31.21 -58.66 8.92
N PRO A 251 30.95 -59.25 7.72
CA PRO A 251 31.90 -59.28 6.58
C PRO A 251 31.25 -59.09 5.18
N LYS A 252 31.78 -58.21 4.32
CA LYS A 252 32.68 -58.45 3.16
C LYS A 252 32.16 -59.44 2.10
N SER A 253 31.90 -58.93 0.88
CA SER A 253 32.34 -59.57 -0.37
C SER A 253 32.46 -58.58 -1.54
N ARG A 254 33.50 -58.83 -2.35
CA ARG A 254 34.07 -58.10 -3.50
C ARG A 254 33.40 -58.50 -4.82
N SER A 255 33.41 -57.61 -5.83
CA SER A 255 33.66 -57.88 -7.28
C SER A 255 33.43 -56.56 -8.06
N THR A 256 34.44 -55.82 -8.55
CA THR A 256 35.31 -55.93 -9.76
C THR A 256 34.62 -55.79 -11.13
N ASP A 257 34.66 -54.56 -11.67
CA ASP A 257 35.06 -54.12 -13.03
C ASP A 257 34.23 -54.54 -14.29
N PRO A 258 34.40 -53.89 -15.47
CA PRO A 258 34.65 -52.47 -15.79
C PRO A 258 33.79 -51.91 -16.97
N ILE A 259 33.95 -50.60 -17.20
CA ILE A 259 33.52 -49.79 -18.36
C ILE A 259 34.17 -50.27 -19.68
N PRO A 260 33.52 -50.01 -20.84
CA PRO A 260 34.26 -49.53 -22.01
C PRO A 260 33.72 -48.22 -22.59
N LYS A 261 34.66 -47.35 -22.96
CA LYS A 261 34.51 -46.11 -23.75
C LYS A 261 34.60 -46.42 -25.25
N SER A 262 33.89 -45.66 -26.08
CA SER A 262 34.24 -45.36 -27.48
C SER A 262 33.71 -43.96 -27.83
N ARG A 263 34.58 -42.97 -28.03
CA ARG A 263 35.12 -42.47 -29.33
C ARG A 263 34.03 -41.86 -30.24
N SER A 264 33.91 -40.52 -30.31
CA SER A 264 34.71 -39.54 -31.08
C SER A 264 34.20 -39.33 -32.52
N ALA A 265 33.79 -38.09 -32.86
CA ALA A 265 34.05 -37.45 -34.16
C ALA A 265 33.59 -35.98 -34.11
N ASP A 266 34.54 -35.07 -34.36
CA ASP A 266 34.41 -33.61 -34.42
C ASP A 266 33.99 -33.13 -35.85
N PRO A 267 34.23 -31.87 -36.31
CA PRO A 267 33.18 -30.98 -36.81
C PRO A 267 33.43 -30.54 -38.27
N ILE A 268 32.49 -29.85 -38.93
CA ILE A 268 32.76 -29.16 -40.21
C ILE A 268 32.03 -27.81 -40.29
N PRO A 269 32.61 -26.79 -40.98
CA PRO A 269 32.59 -25.39 -40.56
C PRO A 269 31.98 -24.38 -41.57
N GLY A 270 31.76 -23.15 -41.07
CA GLY A 270 32.11 -21.89 -41.74
C GLY A 270 31.18 -21.34 -42.83
N LEU A 271 30.78 -20.06 -42.70
CA LEU A 271 31.01 -18.99 -43.70
C LEU A 271 30.54 -17.62 -43.20
N SER A 272 31.28 -16.60 -43.62
CA SER A 272 31.31 -15.23 -43.13
C SER A 272 30.47 -14.23 -43.93
N ALA A 273 30.00 -13.19 -43.22
CA ALA A 273 29.97 -11.76 -43.56
C ALA A 273 29.35 -11.23 -44.88
N SER A 274 28.32 -10.38 -44.68
CA SER A 274 28.23 -8.96 -45.11
C SER A 274 26.93 -8.59 -45.83
N GLY A 275 26.29 -7.51 -45.37
CA GLY A 275 25.09 -6.95 -46.01
C GLY A 275 24.28 -6.03 -45.09
N ARG A 276 24.78 -4.82 -44.83
CA ARG A 276 24.01 -3.76 -44.14
C ARG A 276 22.82 -3.34 -45.01
N ARG A 277 21.60 -3.59 -44.54
CA ARG A 277 20.42 -2.73 -44.80
C ARG A 277 19.81 -2.38 -43.45
N ARG A 278 19.72 -1.08 -43.17
CA ARG A 278 18.96 -0.57 -42.02
C ARG A 278 17.48 -0.75 -42.35
N SER A 279 16.85 -1.79 -41.80
CA SER A 279 15.40 -1.76 -41.58
C SER A 279 15.17 -0.98 -40.30
N LEU A 280 14.45 0.13 -40.39
CA LEU A 280 13.85 0.76 -39.22
C LEU A 280 12.88 -0.24 -38.61
N ASP A 281 13.10 -0.56 -37.34
CA ASP A 281 12.28 -1.50 -36.58
C ASP A 281 10.87 -0.86 -36.40
N PRO A 282 9.76 -1.55 -36.72
CA PRO A 282 8.40 -0.99 -36.59
C PRO A 282 8.04 -0.58 -35.16
N LEU A 283 8.85 -0.97 -34.18
CA LEU A 283 8.69 -0.65 -32.75
C LEU A 283 9.19 0.76 -32.37
N ASP A 284 10.04 1.40 -33.17
CA ASP A 284 10.49 2.79 -32.90
C ASP A 284 9.44 3.84 -33.32
N ALA A 285 8.48 3.48 -34.18
CA ALA A 285 7.43 4.40 -34.63
C ALA A 285 6.31 4.63 -33.60
N LEU A 286 6.26 3.87 -32.50
CA LEU A 286 5.20 3.91 -31.49
C LEU A 286 5.67 4.45 -30.12
N GLY A 287 6.88 5.02 -30.02
CA GLY A 287 7.39 5.60 -28.76
C GLY A 287 7.67 4.58 -27.65
N VAL A 288 7.87 3.31 -28.02
CA VAL A 288 7.99 2.17 -27.10
C VAL A 288 9.37 2.12 -26.39
N THR A 289 10.38 2.77 -26.96
CA THR A 289 11.76 2.77 -26.44
C THR A 289 11.95 3.70 -25.22
N HIS A 290 11.17 4.79 -25.13
CA HIS A 290 11.23 5.73 -24.00
C HIS A 290 10.62 5.16 -22.70
N TRP A 291 9.57 4.33 -22.78
CA TRP A 291 8.96 3.74 -21.58
C TRP A 291 9.79 2.59 -20.99
N ARG A 292 10.52 1.83 -21.80
CA ARG A 292 11.44 0.79 -21.31
C ARG A 292 12.58 1.39 -20.49
N GLN A 293 13.16 2.50 -20.96
CA GLN A 293 14.19 3.21 -20.22
C GLN A 293 13.65 3.85 -18.94
N ARG A 294 12.44 4.41 -18.96
CA ARG A 294 11.81 5.00 -17.77
C ARG A 294 11.35 3.97 -16.74
N ALA A 295 10.85 2.82 -17.19
CA ALA A 295 10.54 1.68 -16.34
C ALA A 295 11.81 1.07 -15.72
N GLN A 296 12.91 0.94 -16.48
CA GLN A 296 14.20 0.51 -15.94
C GLN A 296 14.83 1.52 -14.97
N LEU A 297 14.63 2.83 -15.19
CA LEU A 297 15.04 3.87 -14.24
C LEU A 297 14.21 3.80 -12.95
N LEU A 298 12.89 3.63 -13.03
CA LEU A 298 12.03 3.39 -11.87
C LEU A 298 12.36 2.07 -11.16
N GLN A 299 12.70 1.02 -11.91
CA GLN A 299 13.12 -0.28 -11.36
C GLN A 299 14.48 -0.17 -10.66
N LYS A 300 15.41 0.65 -11.16
CA LYS A 300 16.67 0.99 -10.48
C LYS A 300 16.47 1.88 -9.25
N GLU A 301 15.51 2.80 -9.27
CA GLU A 301 15.12 3.60 -8.09
C GLU A 301 14.37 2.78 -7.04
N LEU A 302 13.71 1.69 -7.43
CA LEU A 302 12.99 0.74 -6.57
C LEU A 302 13.82 -0.47 -6.12
N PHE A 303 15.08 -0.59 -6.56
CA PHE A 303 16.03 -1.57 -6.02
C PHE A 303 16.52 -1.09 -4.64
N VAL A 304 15.62 -1.20 -3.67
CA VAL A 304 15.97 -1.12 -2.26
C VAL A 304 16.61 -2.46 -1.92
N THR A 305 17.93 -2.49 -1.79
CA THR A 305 18.62 -3.63 -1.19
C THR A 305 18.06 -3.85 0.22
N GLU A 306 18.09 -5.09 0.71
CA GLU A 306 17.59 -5.43 2.05
C GLU A 306 18.18 -4.52 3.14
N GLU A 307 19.44 -4.10 2.97
CA GLU A 307 20.12 -3.06 3.76
C GLU A 307 19.45 -1.68 3.72
N LYS A 308 18.99 -1.21 2.56
CA LYS A 308 18.29 0.08 2.43
C LYS A 308 16.86 0.01 2.97
N LEU A 309 16.23 -1.16 2.91
CA LEU A 309 14.90 -1.38 3.49
C LEU A 309 15.00 -1.39 5.01
N GLN A 310 15.98 -2.11 5.58
CA GLN A 310 16.28 -2.10 7.00
C GLN A 310 16.72 -0.72 7.50
N ALA A 311 17.51 0.03 6.71
CA ALA A 311 17.88 1.41 7.04
C ALA A 311 16.68 2.36 7.01
N SER A 312 15.74 2.17 6.07
CA SER A 312 14.48 2.93 6.02
C SER A 312 13.55 2.58 7.17
N GLU A 313 13.46 1.30 7.54
CA GLU A 313 12.69 0.82 8.68
C GLU A 313 13.28 1.32 10.00
N ALA A 314 14.61 1.33 10.15
CA ALA A 314 15.30 1.89 11.32
C ALA A 314 15.14 3.41 11.40
N ALA A 315 15.26 4.13 10.27
CA ALA A 315 15.03 5.57 10.21
C ALA A 315 13.57 5.92 10.55
N ASN A 316 12.61 5.15 10.04
CA ASN A 316 11.19 5.29 10.38
C ASN A 316 10.94 4.98 11.86
N ALA A 317 11.57 3.95 12.43
CA ALA A 317 11.43 3.60 13.84
C ALA A 317 11.94 4.71 14.77
N VAL A 318 13.08 5.34 14.43
CA VAL A 318 13.60 6.52 15.16
C VAL A 318 12.66 7.71 15.03
N LEU A 319 12.08 7.92 13.85
CA LEU A 319 11.13 9.00 13.61
C LEU A 319 9.84 8.80 14.42
N TRP A 320 9.31 7.58 14.44
CA TRP A 320 8.11 7.22 15.20
C TRP A 320 8.34 7.26 16.71
N ALA A 321 9.53 6.89 17.20
CA ALA A 321 9.91 7.09 18.60
C ALA A 321 9.91 8.58 18.98
N ARG A 322 10.37 9.46 18.07
CA ARG A 322 10.38 10.90 18.31
C ARG A 322 8.98 11.53 18.24
N VAL A 323 8.10 10.99 17.40
CA VAL A 323 6.67 11.35 17.39
C VAL A 323 6.01 10.97 18.71
N ALA A 324 6.26 9.77 19.22
CA ALA A 324 5.74 9.34 20.52
C ALA A 324 6.23 10.22 21.69
N GLU A 325 7.49 10.67 21.67
CA GLU A 325 8.00 11.63 22.67
C GLU A 325 7.29 12.99 22.59
N LEU A 326 6.98 13.48 21.38
CA LEU A 326 6.26 14.74 21.20
C LEU A 326 4.79 14.66 21.65
N GLU A 327 4.17 13.49 21.59
CA GLU A 327 2.82 13.23 22.10
C GLU A 327 2.75 13.24 23.63
N THR A 328 3.87 13.02 24.33
CA THR A 328 3.94 13.10 25.80
C THR A 328 4.12 14.52 26.33
N LEU A 329 4.34 15.50 25.46
CA LEU A 329 4.48 16.90 25.89
C LEU A 329 3.12 17.50 26.24
N PRO A 330 3.00 18.20 27.39
CA PRO A 330 1.75 18.83 27.79
C PRO A 330 1.33 19.89 26.77
N GLN A 331 0.15 19.70 26.20
CA GLN A 331 -0.44 20.65 25.25
C GLN A 331 -0.71 21.99 25.94
N PRO A 332 -0.45 23.14 25.28
CA PRO A 332 -0.74 24.44 25.86
C PRO A 332 -2.24 24.60 26.09
N VAL A 333 -2.62 24.95 27.31
CA VAL A 333 -4.01 25.19 27.71
C VAL A 333 -4.59 26.34 26.88
N PRO A 334 -5.74 26.17 26.20
CA PRO A 334 -6.32 27.23 25.39
C PRO A 334 -6.79 28.38 26.29
N THR A 335 -6.26 29.57 26.03
CA THR A 335 -6.72 30.82 26.66
C THR A 335 -8.13 31.16 26.16
N PRO A 336 -9.08 31.58 27.03
CA PRO A 336 -10.44 31.89 26.59
C PRO A 336 -10.46 33.07 25.62
N GLN A 337 -10.95 32.86 24.40
CA GLN A 337 -11.22 33.95 23.46
C GLN A 337 -12.48 34.71 23.92
N ALA A 338 -12.32 36.01 24.16
CA ALA A 338 -13.40 36.92 24.48
C ALA A 338 -14.33 37.10 23.26
N ASN A 339 -15.59 36.73 23.42
CA ASN A 339 -16.66 37.02 22.47
C ASN A 339 -16.81 38.54 22.27
N ARG A 340 -16.53 39.03 21.05
CA ARG A 340 -16.92 40.38 20.62
C ARG A 340 -18.25 40.30 19.86
N THR A 341 -19.33 40.59 20.55
CA THR A 341 -20.62 40.95 19.96
C THR A 341 -20.54 42.30 19.29
N SER A 342 -20.91 42.37 18.01
CA SER A 342 -21.11 43.58 17.24
C SER A 342 -22.46 44.24 17.58
N ARG A 343 -22.41 45.44 18.18
CA ARG A 343 -23.49 46.45 18.07
C ARG A 343 -22.82 47.81 17.89
N GLY A 344 -23.16 48.49 16.79
CA GLY A 344 -22.68 49.84 16.51
C GLY A 344 -23.52 50.90 17.19
N VAL A 345 -22.89 52.03 17.52
CA VAL A 345 -23.42 53.42 17.44
C VAL A 345 -22.17 54.33 17.39
N GLY A 346 -22.15 55.31 16.49
CA GLY A 346 -21.04 56.23 16.30
C GLY A 346 -21.01 57.40 17.30
N LEU A 347 -19.84 58.02 17.47
CA LEU A 347 -19.68 59.47 17.74
C LEU A 347 -18.20 59.87 17.69
N ARG A 348 -18.00 61.17 17.41
CA ARG A 348 -16.78 61.88 17.01
C ARG A 348 -15.74 62.07 18.14
N ALA A 349 -14.49 62.21 17.66
CA ALA A 349 -13.48 63.24 18.00
C ALA A 349 -12.47 63.06 19.17
N ARG A 350 -11.24 63.49 18.82
CA ARG A 350 -10.15 64.12 19.60
C ARG A 350 -9.21 63.23 20.43
N MET A 351 -7.94 63.24 20.00
CA MET A 351 -6.72 63.17 20.83
C MET A 351 -6.65 64.37 21.81
N PRO A 352 -6.00 64.23 22.99
CA PRO A 352 -4.54 64.35 23.08
C PRO A 352 -3.82 63.42 24.08
N THR A 353 -2.50 63.37 23.85
CA THR A 353 -1.37 62.74 24.54
C THR A 353 -1.24 63.08 26.03
N ILE A 354 -0.89 62.10 26.88
CA ILE A 354 -0.09 62.29 28.12
C ILE A 354 0.87 61.11 28.33
N PHE A 355 2.10 61.46 28.67
CA PHE A 355 3.25 60.63 29.07
C PHE A 355 2.98 59.75 30.31
N GLY A 356 3.53 58.55 30.33
CA GLY A 356 3.62 57.70 31.53
C GLY A 356 4.76 56.69 31.40
N SER A 357 5.88 56.98 32.05
CA SER A 357 7.03 56.09 32.25
C SER A 357 6.62 54.86 33.08
N GLY A 358 7.03 53.67 32.67
CA GLY A 358 6.83 52.44 33.43
C GLY A 358 7.60 51.27 32.81
N GLY A 359 8.65 50.82 33.49
CA GLY A 359 9.50 49.70 33.08
C GLY A 359 8.71 48.42 32.83
N GLY A 360 8.90 47.82 31.66
CA GLY A 360 8.21 46.60 31.22
C GLY A 360 9.18 45.43 31.10
N LYS A 361 8.90 44.39 31.89
CA LYS A 361 9.45 43.03 31.80
C LYS A 361 9.53 42.56 30.34
N GLN A 362 10.67 41.99 29.94
CA GLN A 362 10.77 41.15 28.74
C GLN A 362 9.72 40.03 28.87
N THR A 363 8.73 40.03 27.99
CA THR A 363 7.60 39.09 28.04
C THR A 363 7.94 37.79 27.31
N ASP A 364 7.38 36.69 27.79
CA ASP A 364 7.48 35.31 27.25
C ASP A 364 7.18 35.21 25.73
N SER A 365 6.52 36.21 25.15
CA SER A 365 6.28 36.31 23.70
C SER A 365 7.56 36.45 22.86
N GLN A 366 8.59 37.12 23.39
CA GLN A 366 9.89 37.25 22.70
C GLN A 366 10.70 35.94 22.77
N GLN A 367 10.57 35.16 23.86
CA GLN A 367 11.17 33.83 23.95
C GLN A 367 10.45 32.79 23.08
N ALA A 368 9.12 32.85 22.98
CA ALA A 368 8.35 32.00 22.08
C ALA A 368 8.67 32.30 20.60
N SER A 369 8.74 33.58 20.21
CA SER A 369 9.11 33.99 18.84
C SER A 369 10.57 33.65 18.49
N SER A 370 11.47 33.66 19.48
CA SER A 370 12.87 33.23 19.34
C SER A 370 12.96 31.71 19.12
N ARG A 371 12.24 30.91 19.93
CA ARG A 371 12.20 29.45 19.80
C ARG A 371 11.58 28.98 18.50
N GLN A 372 10.50 29.62 18.06
CA GLN A 372 9.85 29.28 16.80
C GLN A 372 10.72 29.61 15.59
N ARG A 373 11.53 30.69 15.66
CA ARG A 373 12.56 30.99 14.65
C ARG A 373 13.72 29.99 14.68
N GLN A 374 14.14 29.51 15.85
CA GLN A 374 15.17 28.48 15.96
C GLN A 374 14.71 27.12 15.41
N VAL A 375 13.44 26.74 15.61
CA VAL A 375 12.86 25.51 15.04
C VAL A 375 12.75 25.61 13.51
N VAL A 376 12.29 26.74 12.98
CA VAL A 376 12.23 26.95 11.52
C VAL A 376 13.64 26.93 10.91
N ALA A 377 14.62 27.58 11.54
CA ALA A 377 16.01 27.55 11.07
C ALA A 377 16.64 26.15 11.12
N ALA A 378 16.28 25.32 12.10
CA ALA A 378 16.75 23.93 12.18
C ALA A 378 16.12 23.05 11.09
N VAL A 379 14.82 23.24 10.79
CA VAL A 379 14.12 22.54 9.71
C VAL A 379 14.67 22.94 8.33
N ASP A 380 14.96 24.22 8.13
CA ASP A 380 15.57 24.71 6.88
C ASP A 380 17.01 24.21 6.71
N ALA A 381 17.80 24.16 7.79
CA ALA A 381 19.16 23.61 7.75
C ALA A 381 19.18 22.10 7.40
N ILE A 382 18.21 21.33 7.91
CA ILE A 382 18.07 19.90 7.58
C ILE A 382 17.60 19.71 6.13
N GLY A 383 16.70 20.57 5.64
CA GLY A 383 16.26 20.58 4.25
C GLY A 383 17.38 20.91 3.26
N VAL A 384 18.28 21.84 3.63
CA VAL A 384 19.47 22.20 2.83
C VAL A 384 20.51 21.08 2.85
N ALA A 385 20.76 20.45 4.01
CA ALA A 385 21.68 19.32 4.12
C ALA A 385 21.19 18.08 3.34
N GLY A 386 19.88 17.81 3.35
CA GLY A 386 19.28 16.74 2.54
C GLY A 386 19.35 17.00 1.03
N LYS A 387 19.36 18.27 0.62
CA LYS A 387 19.49 18.67 -0.79
C LYS A 387 20.95 18.63 -1.28
N GLN A 388 21.90 19.05 -0.45
CA GLN A 388 23.34 18.90 -0.75
C GLN A 388 23.78 17.44 -0.80
N ALA A 389 23.27 16.57 0.07
CA ALA A 389 23.54 15.14 0.02
C ALA A 389 22.95 14.46 -1.24
N ALA A 390 21.86 14.98 -1.79
CA ALA A 390 21.27 14.50 -3.04
C ALA A 390 22.06 14.97 -4.28
N ASP A 391 22.62 16.18 -4.26
CA ASP A 391 23.40 16.73 -5.37
C ASP A 391 24.85 16.17 -5.41
N GLU A 392 25.46 15.84 -4.26
CA GLU A 392 26.79 15.21 -4.22
C GLU A 392 26.76 13.71 -4.59
N GLY A 393 25.61 13.03 -4.46
CA GLY A 393 25.41 11.65 -4.91
C GLY A 393 25.23 11.47 -6.43
N LEU A 394 25.15 12.57 -7.19
CA LEU A 394 25.02 12.59 -8.65
C LEU A 394 26.37 12.78 -9.38
N SER A 395 27.48 12.92 -8.64
CA SER A 395 28.83 13.02 -9.18
C SER A 395 29.75 11.93 -8.59
N CYS A 396 29.51 10.67 -8.96
CA CYS A 396 30.55 9.64 -8.96
C CYS A 396 30.21 8.50 -9.92
#